data_AF-A0A1A8T954-F1
#
_entry.id   AF-A0A1A8T954-F1
#
_cell.length_a   1.000
_cell.length_b   1.000
_cell.length_c   1.000
_cell.angle_alpha   90.00
_cell.angle_beta   90.00
_cell.angle_gamma   90.00
#
_symmetry.space_group_name_H-M   'P 1'
#
loop_
_entity.id
_entity.type
_entity.pdbx_description
1 polymer ?
#
loop_
_entity_poly.entity_id
_entity_poly.type
_entity_poly.pdbx_seq_one_letter_code
_entity_poly.pdbx_strand_id
1 'polypeptide(L)'
;MPIALIIGADSPAAEELLLGTAVQESLAFKYRNQQRGGPAVSYFQIEPNTHNDVWTNFIDYRPKLKEKVLSLLTNKSADKINELEYNDKYAAAIARIIYMRVPSPLPPIGNIEKQANYWKAHYNTPLGKGKPSEYIEKWNKYVLGVK
;
A
#
# COMPACT_ATOMS: atom_id res chain seq x y z
N MET A 1 7.47 -15.00 -1.97
CA MET A 1 7.64 -14.53 -0.58
C MET A 1 6.75 -13.32 -0.37
N PRO A 2 5.93 -13.27 0.69
CA PRO A 2 5.12 -12.10 1.01
C PRO A 2 6.02 -10.90 1.34
N ILE A 3 5.67 -9.70 0.88
CA ILE A 3 6.48 -8.48 1.09
C ILE A 3 6.46 -8.05 2.57
N ALA A 4 5.41 -8.39 3.32
CA ALA A 4 5.31 -8.14 4.75
C ALA A 4 6.43 -8.85 5.54
N LEU A 5 6.85 -10.03 5.08
CA LEU A 5 7.99 -10.79 5.62
C LEU A 5 9.32 -10.05 5.44
N ILE A 6 9.48 -9.31 4.35
CA ILE A 6 10.75 -8.63 4.01
C ILE A 6 11.00 -7.46 4.97
N ILE A 7 9.97 -6.70 5.35
CA ILE A 7 10.10 -5.58 6.29
C ILE A 7 9.97 -5.98 7.77
N GLY A 8 9.57 -7.22 8.07
CA GLY A 8 9.46 -7.76 9.44
C GLY A 8 8.28 -7.19 10.23
N ALA A 9 7.13 -7.03 9.57
CA ALA A 9 5.89 -6.50 10.15
C ALA A 9 4.68 -7.31 9.66
N ASP A 10 4.89 -8.62 9.54
CA ASP A 10 4.00 -9.64 9.02
C ASP A 10 2.99 -10.08 10.07
N SER A 11 1.73 -9.76 9.79
CA SER A 11 0.59 -10.49 10.33
C SER A 11 -0.34 -10.81 9.16
N PRO A 12 -1.09 -11.93 9.20
CA PRO A 12 -2.09 -12.24 8.18
C PRO A 12 -3.08 -11.07 7.95
N ALA A 13 -3.41 -10.33 9.02
CA ALA A 13 -4.23 -9.13 8.94
C ALA A 13 -3.55 -7.98 8.16
N ALA A 14 -2.23 -7.79 8.29
CA ALA A 14 -1.51 -6.79 7.53
C ALA A 14 -1.45 -7.15 6.03
N GLU A 15 -1.28 -8.43 5.70
CA GLU A 15 -1.28 -8.90 4.31
C GLU A 15 -2.65 -8.73 3.66
N GLU A 16 -3.73 -9.10 4.35
CA GLU A 16 -5.09 -8.94 3.87
C GLU A 16 -5.44 -7.47 3.63
N LEU A 17 -5.09 -6.59 4.57
CA LEU A 17 -5.28 -5.14 4.44
C LEU A 17 -4.52 -4.56 3.25
N LEU A 18 -3.27 -4.99 3.02
CA LEU A 18 -2.47 -4.55 1.87
C LEU A 18 -3.07 -5.04 0.55
N LEU A 19 -3.53 -6.29 0.49
CA LEU A 19 -4.20 -6.84 -0.68
C LEU A 19 -5.44 -6.01 -1.01
N GLY A 20 -6.30 -5.76 -0.03
CA GLY A 20 -7.51 -4.97 -0.26
C GLY A 20 -7.21 -3.51 -0.59
N THR A 21 -6.15 -2.92 -0.02
CA THR A 21 -5.66 -1.59 -0.42
C THR A 21 -5.26 -1.57 -1.90
N ALA A 22 -4.45 -2.54 -2.33
CA ALA A 22 -4.04 -2.65 -3.74
C ALA A 22 -5.24 -2.84 -4.67
N VAL A 23 -6.21 -3.68 -4.30
CA VAL A 23 -7.44 -3.89 -5.09
C VAL A 23 -8.27 -2.61 -5.20
N GLN A 24 -8.40 -1.86 -4.11
CA GLN A 24 -9.17 -0.62 -4.07
C GLN A 24 -8.52 0.49 -4.90
N GLU A 25 -7.22 0.73 -4.69
CA GLU A 25 -6.45 1.83 -5.31
C GLU A 25 -6.11 1.57 -6.77
N SER A 26 -5.88 0.31 -7.17
CA SER A 26 -5.53 -0.04 -8.55
C SER A 26 -6.70 -0.04 -9.55
N LEU A 27 -7.90 0.39 -9.14
CA LEU A 27 -9.12 0.37 -9.97
C LEU A 27 -9.29 -0.97 -10.72
N ALA A 28 -9.22 -2.08 -9.99
CA ALA A 28 -9.38 -3.44 -10.54
C ALA A 28 -8.30 -3.92 -11.51
N PHE A 29 -7.01 -3.56 -11.29
CA PHE A 29 -5.87 -3.98 -12.13
C PHE A 29 -6.00 -3.60 -13.61
N LYS A 30 -6.98 -2.77 -14.00
CA LYS A 30 -7.37 -2.57 -15.40
C LYS A 30 -6.51 -1.56 -16.16
N TYR A 31 -5.67 -0.80 -15.48
CA TYR A 31 -4.84 0.22 -16.12
C TYR A 31 -3.41 0.20 -15.58
N ARG A 32 -2.66 -0.86 -15.87
CA ARG A 32 -1.20 -0.69 -16.01
C ARG A 32 -0.86 0.01 -17.34
N ASN A 33 -1.83 0.22 -18.24
CA ASN A 33 -1.67 0.97 -19.48
C ASN A 33 -2.81 1.97 -19.76
N GLN A 34 -2.43 3.25 -19.84
CA GLN A 34 -2.82 4.22 -20.86
C GLN A 34 -4.33 4.48 -21.10
N GLN A 35 -4.91 5.37 -20.30
CA GLN A 35 -5.80 6.40 -20.84
C GLN A 35 -5.26 7.75 -20.35
N ARG A 36 -4.60 8.52 -21.24
CA ARG A 36 -3.95 9.85 -21.04
C ARG A 36 -2.42 9.91 -20.89
N GLY A 37 -1.66 8.95 -21.42
CA GLY A 37 -0.21 9.14 -21.65
C GLY A 37 0.64 9.47 -20.40
N GLY A 38 0.13 9.17 -19.20
CA GLY A 38 0.87 9.33 -17.94
C GLY A 38 1.70 8.07 -17.60
N PRO A 39 2.74 8.21 -16.76
CA PRO A 39 3.58 7.11 -16.31
C PRO A 39 2.78 6.01 -15.60
N ALA A 40 3.30 4.78 -15.59
CA ALA A 40 2.63 3.65 -14.93
C ALA A 40 2.64 3.88 -13.42
N VAL A 41 1.45 4.04 -12.83
CA VAL A 41 1.33 4.30 -11.39
C VAL A 41 1.24 2.96 -10.66
N SER A 42 1.97 2.81 -9.56
CA SER A 42 1.91 1.59 -8.76
C SER A 42 0.50 1.32 -8.22
N TYR A 43 0.24 0.07 -7.87
CA TYR A 43 -1.09 -0.38 -7.39
C TYR A 43 -1.58 0.32 -6.12
N PHE A 44 -0.70 1.05 -5.44
CA PHE A 44 -0.95 1.68 -4.15
C PHE A 44 -1.19 3.19 -4.24
N GLN A 45 -1.04 3.79 -5.44
CA GLN A 45 -1.31 5.21 -5.73
C GLN A 45 -0.71 6.18 -4.69
N ILE A 46 0.51 5.91 -4.23
CA ILE A 46 1.17 6.71 -3.18
C ILE A 46 1.72 8.00 -3.81
N GLU A 47 1.30 9.14 -3.30
CA GLU A 47 1.83 10.44 -3.75
C GLU A 47 3.30 10.62 -3.34
N PRO A 48 4.13 11.29 -4.18
CA PRO A 48 5.53 11.57 -3.86
C PRO A 48 5.74 12.28 -2.50
N ASN A 49 4.84 13.18 -2.12
CA ASN A 49 4.91 13.87 -0.83
C ASN A 49 4.73 12.91 0.35
N THR A 50 3.72 12.03 0.30
CA THR A 50 3.48 10.99 1.30
C THR A 50 4.66 10.04 1.40
N HIS A 51 5.23 9.64 0.25
CA HIS A 51 6.43 8.83 0.20
C HIS A 51 7.62 9.51 0.89
N ASN A 52 7.89 10.78 0.56
CA ASN A 52 9.01 11.52 1.14
C ASN A 52 8.83 11.73 2.65
N ASP A 53 7.61 12.02 3.10
CA ASP A 53 7.26 12.10 4.52
C ASP A 53 7.49 10.77 5.26
N VAL A 54 7.15 9.63 4.66
CA VAL A 54 7.45 8.31 5.23
C VAL A 54 8.96 8.12 5.41
N TRP A 55 9.78 8.59 4.46
CA TRP A 55 11.23 8.52 4.57
C TRP A 55 11.77 9.40 5.70
N THR A 56 11.47 10.69 5.63
CA THR A 56 12.04 11.71 6.52
C THR A 56 11.58 11.58 7.95
N ASN A 57 10.33 11.15 8.18
CA ASN A 57 9.71 11.13 9.50
C ASN A 57 9.60 9.72 10.12
N PHE A 58 9.94 8.65 9.38
CA PHE A 58 9.82 7.29 9.92
C PHE A 58 10.99 6.37 9.58
N ILE A 59 11.33 6.21 8.30
CA ILE A 59 12.33 5.23 7.86
C ILE A 59 13.74 5.66 8.31
N ASP A 60 14.10 6.93 8.16
CA ASP A 60 15.47 7.41 8.43
C ASP A 60 15.91 7.25 9.89
N TYR A 61 14.96 7.24 10.83
CA TYR A 61 15.21 7.00 12.25
C TYR A 61 15.28 5.51 12.64
N ARG A 62 15.12 4.59 11.68
CA ARG A 62 15.07 3.13 11.93
C ARG A 62 16.06 2.40 11.03
N PRO A 63 17.35 2.33 11.40
CA PRO A 63 18.42 1.79 10.55
C PRO A 63 18.11 0.39 9.97
N LYS A 64 17.63 -0.54 10.80
CA LYS A 64 17.27 -1.89 10.35
C LYS A 64 16.11 -1.91 9.34
N LEU A 65 15.12 -1.04 9.52
CA LEU A 65 14.01 -0.90 8.57
C LEU A 65 14.50 -0.26 7.27
N LYS A 66 15.31 0.80 7.38
CA LYS A 66 15.92 1.48 6.25
C LYS A 66 16.72 0.53 5.37
N GLU A 67 17.56 -0.32 5.94
CA GLU A 67 18.32 -1.33 5.20
C GLU A 67 17.40 -2.29 4.42
N LYS A 68 16.35 -2.78 5.07
CA LYS A 68 15.35 -3.65 4.42
C LYS A 68 14.66 -2.95 3.26
N VAL A 69 14.18 -1.71 3.46
CA VAL A 69 13.52 -0.93 2.41
C VAL A 69 14.49 -0.63 1.25
N LEU A 70 15.73 -0.27 1.53
CA LEU A 70 16.74 -0.02 0.48
C LEU A 70 17.10 -1.29 -0.30
N SER A 71 17.02 -2.47 0.32
CA SER A 71 17.24 -3.75 -0.36
C SER A 71 16.14 -4.13 -1.36
N LEU A 72 14.98 -3.45 -1.30
CA LEU A 72 13.87 -3.65 -2.24
C LEU A 72 14.03 -2.86 -3.53
N LEU A 73 14.89 -1.83 -3.55
CA LEU A 73 15.17 -1.03 -4.75
C LEU A 73 15.97 -1.86 -5.76
N THR A 74 15.85 -1.55 -7.06
CA THR A 74 16.68 -2.21 -8.08
C THR A 74 18.18 -1.95 -7.84
N ASN A 75 18.52 -0.77 -7.32
CA ASN A 75 19.83 -0.44 -6.79
C ASN A 75 19.71 0.57 -5.63
N LYS A 76 20.67 0.60 -4.70
CA LYS A 76 20.59 1.45 -3.49
C LYS A 76 20.54 2.95 -3.79
N SER A 77 21.04 3.36 -4.96
CA SER A 77 21.07 4.75 -5.42
C SER A 77 19.95 5.07 -6.41
N ALA A 78 19.00 4.16 -6.62
CA ALA A 78 17.91 4.34 -7.55
C ALA A 78 17.04 5.52 -7.12
N ASP A 79 16.44 6.17 -8.12
CA ASP A 79 15.39 7.15 -7.88
C ASP A 79 14.19 6.44 -7.23
N LYS A 80 13.92 6.81 -5.98
CA LYS A 80 12.88 6.19 -5.16
C LYS A 80 11.48 6.52 -5.65
N ILE A 81 11.29 7.65 -6.35
CA ILE A 81 9.99 8.00 -6.94
C ILE A 81 9.71 7.11 -8.15
N ASN A 82 10.71 6.92 -9.00
CA ASN A 82 10.62 5.95 -10.10
C ASN A 82 10.37 4.52 -9.56
N GLU A 83 11.07 4.10 -8.50
CA GLU A 83 10.82 2.81 -7.86
C GLU A 83 9.41 2.72 -7.25
N LEU A 84 8.87 3.82 -6.71
CA LEU A 84 7.49 3.88 -6.21
C LEU A 84 6.46 3.65 -7.31
N GLU A 85 6.75 4.03 -8.54
CA GLU A 85 5.88 3.88 -9.70
C GLU A 85 5.95 2.47 -10.31
N TYR A 86 7.16 1.93 -10.49
CA TYR A 86 7.37 0.72 -11.31
C TYR A 86 7.78 -0.53 -10.52
N ASN A 87 8.12 -0.41 -9.23
CA ASN A 87 8.49 -1.54 -8.38
C ASN A 87 7.40 -1.81 -7.33
N ASP A 88 6.48 -2.73 -7.66
CA ASP A 88 5.35 -3.06 -6.78
C ASP A 88 5.79 -3.57 -5.40
N LYS A 89 6.96 -4.23 -5.31
CA LYS A 89 7.49 -4.71 -4.02
C LYS A 89 7.88 -3.55 -3.13
N TYR A 90 8.54 -2.55 -3.72
CA TYR A 90 8.89 -1.32 -3.03
C TYR A 90 7.64 -0.52 -2.65
N ALA A 91 6.69 -0.33 -3.58
CA ALA A 91 5.45 0.39 -3.32
C ALA A 91 4.63 -0.28 -2.19
N ALA A 92 4.52 -1.61 -2.18
CA ALA A 92 3.86 -2.34 -1.11
C ALA A 92 4.54 -2.18 0.26
N ALA A 93 5.88 -2.11 0.28
CA ALA A 93 6.61 -1.86 1.52
C ALA A 93 6.33 -0.45 2.07
N ILE A 94 6.31 0.57 1.21
CA ILE A 94 5.94 1.94 1.61
C ILE A 94 4.49 1.98 2.10
N ALA A 95 3.56 1.33 1.38
CA ALA A 95 2.15 1.22 1.79
C ALA A 95 2.01 0.58 3.19
N ARG A 96 2.77 -0.49 3.46
CA ARG A 96 2.76 -1.13 4.77
C ARG A 96 3.28 -0.21 5.86
N ILE A 97 4.35 0.53 5.57
CA ILE A 97 4.95 1.48 6.51
C ILE A 97 3.98 2.63 6.83
N ILE A 98 3.19 3.11 5.87
CA ILE A 98 2.10 4.07 6.14
C ILE A 98 1.19 3.54 7.25
N TYR A 99 0.75 2.27 7.15
CA TYR A 99 -0.04 1.66 8.22
C TYR A 99 0.74 1.39 9.52
N MET A 100 2.06 1.15 9.47
CA MET A 100 2.89 0.98 10.68
C MET A 100 3.00 2.27 11.51
N ARG A 101 2.80 3.44 10.88
CA ARG A 101 2.83 4.74 11.55
C ARG A 101 1.55 5.02 12.34
N VAL A 102 0.50 4.25 12.11
CA VAL A 102 -0.79 4.40 12.78
C VAL A 102 -0.72 3.70 14.15
N PRO A 103 -1.06 4.39 15.26
CA PRO A 103 -1.00 3.79 16.60
C PRO A 103 -2.16 2.82 16.86
N SER A 104 -3.28 2.96 16.14
CA SER A 104 -4.42 2.06 16.25
C SER A 104 -4.04 0.65 15.82
N PRO A 105 -4.54 -0.40 16.51
CA PRO A 105 -4.26 -1.78 16.14
C PRO A 105 -4.84 -2.09 14.76
N LEU A 106 -4.16 -2.98 14.03
CA LEU A 106 -4.68 -3.48 12.76
C LEU A 106 -6.03 -4.19 12.98
N PRO A 107 -6.97 -4.04 12.02
CA PRO A 107 -8.22 -4.78 12.05
C PRO A 107 -7.96 -6.29 11.99
N PRO A 108 -8.80 -7.13 12.61
CA PRO A 108 -8.67 -8.58 12.52
C PRO A 108 -8.75 -9.09 11.08
N ILE A 109 -8.04 -10.18 10.82
CA ILE A 109 -8.17 -10.93 9.56
C ILE A 109 -9.61 -11.40 9.35
N GLY A 110 -10.09 -11.39 8.11
CA GLY A 110 -11.44 -11.74 7.69
C GLY A 110 -12.48 -10.63 7.95
N ASN A 111 -12.14 -9.55 8.66
CA ASN A 111 -13.08 -8.46 8.92
C ASN A 111 -12.91 -7.33 7.90
N ILE A 112 -13.46 -7.55 6.70
CA ILE A 112 -13.31 -6.65 5.54
C ILE A 112 -13.96 -5.29 5.79
N GLU A 113 -15.05 -5.22 6.54
CA GLU A 113 -15.68 -3.95 6.90
C GLU A 113 -14.75 -3.10 7.78
N LYS A 114 -14.13 -3.69 8.80
CA LYS A 114 -13.14 -2.98 9.63
C LYS A 114 -11.92 -2.59 8.80
N GLN A 115 -11.48 -3.40 7.85
CA GLN A 115 -10.38 -3.07 6.94
C GLN A 115 -10.71 -1.90 6.01
N ALA A 116 -11.90 -1.89 5.42
CA ALA A 116 -12.36 -0.81 4.57
C ALA A 116 -12.41 0.53 5.34
N ASN A 117 -12.93 0.51 6.56
CA ASN A 117 -12.94 1.69 7.43
C ASN A 117 -11.53 2.11 7.84
N TYR A 118 -10.65 1.16 8.13
CA TYR A 118 -9.25 1.43 8.49
C TYR A 118 -8.46 2.05 7.32
N TRP A 119 -8.59 1.49 6.11
CA TRP A 119 -8.03 2.06 4.89
C TRP A 119 -8.57 3.48 4.65
N LYS A 120 -9.88 3.69 4.83
CA LYS A 120 -10.49 5.02 4.66
C LYS A 120 -9.93 6.05 5.65
N ALA A 121 -9.78 5.66 6.92
CA ALA A 121 -9.28 6.56 7.95
C ALA A 121 -7.81 6.91 7.79
N HIS A 122 -6.98 5.94 7.36
CA HIS A 122 -5.52 6.03 7.52
C HIS A 122 -4.71 6.03 6.22
N TYR A 123 -5.32 5.66 5.10
CA TYR A 123 -4.65 5.60 3.81
C TYR A 123 -5.29 6.56 2.80
N ASN A 124 -6.61 6.43 2.57
CA ASN A 124 -7.34 7.35 1.70
C ASN A 124 -7.61 8.71 2.34
N THR A 125 -7.67 8.75 3.67
CA THR A 125 -8.07 9.88 4.52
C THR A 125 -9.57 10.26 4.40
N PRO A 126 -10.14 10.97 5.40
CA PRO A 126 -11.52 11.44 5.34
C PRO A 126 -11.83 12.32 4.13
N LEU A 127 -10.87 13.13 3.67
CA LEU A 127 -11.01 14.01 2.50
C LEU A 127 -10.82 13.29 1.17
N GLY A 128 -10.24 12.08 1.18
CA GLY A 128 -10.10 11.26 -0.02
C GLY A 128 -11.45 10.89 -0.62
N LYS A 129 -11.49 10.65 -1.94
CA LYS A 129 -12.74 10.36 -2.65
C LYS A 129 -13.27 8.94 -2.44
N GLY A 130 -12.40 8.04 -2.01
CA GLY A 130 -12.71 6.61 -1.92
C GLY A 130 -13.65 6.30 -0.77
N LYS A 131 -14.54 5.32 -0.96
CA LYS A 131 -15.55 4.93 0.04
C LYS A 131 -15.31 3.52 0.59
N PRO A 132 -15.57 3.27 1.89
CA PRO A 132 -15.51 1.92 2.46
C PRO A 132 -16.40 0.91 1.72
N SER A 133 -17.58 1.32 1.23
CA SER A 133 -18.47 0.45 0.46
C SER A 133 -17.82 -0.04 -0.84
N GLU A 134 -17.13 0.84 -1.57
CA GLU A 134 -16.43 0.49 -2.80
C GLU A 134 -15.30 -0.50 -2.55
N TYR A 135 -14.59 -0.36 -1.42
CA TYR A 135 -13.56 -1.31 -1.01
C TYR A 135 -14.15 -2.71 -0.82
N ILE A 136 -15.27 -2.83 -0.10
CA ILE A 136 -15.94 -4.12 0.17
C ILE A 136 -16.48 -4.72 -1.13
N GLU A 137 -17.12 -3.92 -1.98
CA GLU A 137 -17.63 -4.35 -3.29
C GLU A 137 -16.51 -4.94 -4.15
N LYS A 138 -15.37 -4.24 -4.24
CA LYS A 138 -14.22 -4.72 -4.99
C LYS A 138 -13.59 -5.96 -4.36
N TRP A 139 -13.51 -6.03 -3.04
CA TRP A 139 -13.03 -7.24 -2.34
C TRP A 139 -13.86 -8.46 -2.73
N ASN A 140 -15.18 -8.38 -2.61
CA ASN A 140 -16.09 -9.47 -2.95
C ASN A 140 -15.94 -9.90 -4.41
N LYS A 141 -15.84 -8.93 -5.32
CA LYS A 141 -15.73 -9.17 -6.75
C LYS A 141 -14.40 -9.79 -7.18
N TYR A 142 -13.28 -9.28 -6.67
CA TYR A 142 -11.94 -9.61 -7.19
C TYR A 142 -11.14 -10.58 -6.31
N VAL A 143 -11.45 -10.67 -5.02
CA VAL A 143 -10.75 -11.57 -4.10
C VAL A 143 -11.58 -12.81 -3.81
N LEU A 144 -12.87 -12.66 -3.50
CA LEU A 144 -13.77 -13.80 -3.26
C LEU A 144 -14.40 -14.36 -4.54
N GLY A 145 -14.37 -13.62 -5.65
CA GLY A 145 -14.97 -14.03 -6.91
C GLY A 145 -16.50 -14.11 -6.88
N VAL A 146 -17.14 -13.49 -5.90
CA VAL A 146 -18.60 -13.46 -5.76
C VAL A 146 -19.15 -12.42 -6.74
N LYS A 147 -20.00 -12.87 -7.66
CA LYS A 147 -20.69 -12.02 -8.65
C LYS A 147 -21.89 -11.31 -8.03
#